data_AF-A0A7X9KQT2-F1
#
_entry.id   AF-A0A7X9KQT2-F1
#
_cell.length_a   1.000
_cell.length_b   1.000
_cell.length_c   1.000
_cell.angle_alpha   90.00
_cell.angle_beta   90.00
_cell.angle_gamma   90.00
#
_symmetry.space_group_name_H-M   'P 1'
#
loop_
_entity.id
_entity.type
_entity.pdbx_description
1 polymer ?
#
loop_
_entity_poly.entity_id
_entity_poly.type
_entity_poly.pdbx_seq_one_letter_code
_entity_poly.pdbx_strand_id
1 'polypeptide(L)'
;IDYAILLMPYFDKEKNVQHFFKKLLQSRSEDIQMEAALLMIKNHKKVADSILLQLASKDKFRAGLYNRLALLGWLDYFPQTYLNQEMIARSFMVAKSTANKLDSVVFLSKQPCTFRNKSGMVYYYKYRVNKSGDWKIGLSGIQPINENEIDNYNWLTQLTGKTLKENELVEKQLSRQLLQKLFSLRKSSAEFFMDDGYYNYDRER
;
A
#
# COMPACT_ATOMS: atom_id res chain seq x y z
N ILE A 1 2.09 6.03 20.90
CA ILE A 1 3.37 5.32 20.70
C ILE A 1 4.52 6.00 21.45
N ASP A 2 4.47 7.33 21.60
CA ASP A 2 5.50 8.15 22.25
C ASP A 2 5.84 7.68 23.67
N TYR A 3 4.83 7.28 24.43
CA TYR A 3 5.04 6.69 25.76
C TYR A 3 5.86 5.39 25.72
N ALA A 4 5.67 4.53 24.72
CA ALA A 4 6.46 3.31 24.57
C ALA A 4 7.93 3.60 24.24
N ILE A 5 8.20 4.65 23.45
CA ILE A 5 9.56 5.08 23.13
C ILE A 5 10.32 5.46 24.41
N LEU A 6 9.66 6.22 25.30
CA LEU A 6 10.24 6.63 26.59
C LEU A 6 10.56 5.45 27.52
N LEU A 7 9.75 4.39 27.46
CA LEU A 7 9.93 3.22 28.32
C LEU A 7 10.96 2.22 27.78
N MET A 8 11.25 2.23 26.47
CA MET A 8 12.14 1.24 25.85
C MET A 8 13.53 1.12 26.50
N PRO A 9 14.22 2.20 26.94
CA PRO A 9 15.51 2.09 27.63
C PRO A 9 15.48 1.27 28.94
N TYR A 10 14.29 1.10 29.53
CA TYR A 10 14.09 0.35 30.78
C TYR A 10 13.62 -1.09 30.54
N PHE A 11 13.48 -1.51 29.28
CA PHE A 11 12.91 -2.81 28.91
C PHE A 11 13.63 -4.00 29.59
N ASP A 12 14.96 -4.02 29.61
CA ASP A 12 15.70 -5.14 30.21
C ASP A 12 15.78 -5.05 31.75
N LYS A 13 15.48 -3.87 32.32
CA LYS A 13 15.64 -3.57 33.75
C LYS A 13 14.34 -3.79 34.52
N GLU A 14 13.21 -3.47 33.90
CA GLU A 14 11.91 -3.37 34.57
C GLU A 14 10.89 -4.38 34.03
N LYS A 15 10.47 -5.33 34.86
CA LYS A 15 9.46 -6.34 34.49
C LYS A 15 8.13 -5.73 34.04
N ASN A 16 7.74 -4.62 34.66
CA ASN A 16 6.51 -3.90 34.31
C ASN A 16 6.57 -3.33 32.88
N VAL A 17 7.75 -2.88 32.44
CA VAL A 17 7.97 -2.39 31.08
C VAL A 17 7.87 -3.55 30.09
N GLN A 18 8.48 -4.70 30.37
CA GLN A 18 8.35 -5.89 29.51
C GLN A 18 6.88 -6.31 29.37
N HIS A 19 6.14 -6.31 30.48
CA HIS A 19 4.71 -6.63 30.48
C HIS A 19 3.88 -5.63 29.67
N PHE A 20 4.23 -4.33 29.76
CA PHE A 20 3.61 -3.29 28.94
C PHE A 20 3.80 -3.55 27.44
N PHE A 21 5.03 -3.83 27.00
CA PHE A 21 5.30 -4.17 25.59
C PHE A 21 4.61 -5.45 25.14
N LYS A 22 4.55 -6.48 26.01
CA LYS A 22 3.78 -7.70 25.73
C LYS A 22 2.32 -7.37 25.45
N LYS A 23 1.69 -6.47 26.22
CA LYS A 23 0.32 -6.02 25.98
C LYS A 23 0.18 -5.30 24.64
N LEU A 24 1.13 -4.43 24.28
CA LEU A 24 1.10 -3.74 22.99
C LEU A 24 1.18 -4.71 21.80
N LEU A 25 2.06 -5.71 21.90
CA LEU A 25 2.20 -6.77 20.89
C LEU A 25 0.96 -7.68 20.79
N GLN A 26 0.16 -7.75 21.85
CA GLN A 26 -1.12 -8.48 21.90
C GLN A 26 -2.34 -7.57 21.64
N SER A 27 -2.12 -6.32 21.27
CA SER A 27 -3.20 -5.36 21.01
C SER A 27 -4.11 -5.85 19.89
N ARG A 28 -5.42 -5.59 20.03
CA ARG A 28 -6.38 -5.80 18.95
C ARG A 28 -6.24 -4.79 17.82
N SER A 29 -5.63 -3.64 18.09
CA SER A 29 -5.29 -2.66 17.06
C SER A 29 -3.99 -3.09 16.38
N GLU A 30 -4.10 -3.47 15.11
CA GLU A 30 -2.92 -3.87 14.33
C GLU A 30 -1.94 -2.72 14.09
N ASP A 31 -2.42 -1.47 14.04
CA ASP A 31 -1.55 -0.29 14.01
C ASP A 31 -0.67 -0.24 15.26
N ILE A 32 -1.26 -0.38 16.46
CA ILE A 32 -0.50 -0.43 17.73
C ILE A 32 0.45 -1.63 17.76
N GLN A 33 -0.02 -2.80 17.33
CA GLN A 33 0.78 -4.02 17.28
C GLN A 33 2.01 -3.85 16.36
N MET A 34 1.82 -3.26 15.18
CA MET A 34 2.89 -3.00 14.20
C MET A 34 3.90 -1.99 14.73
N GLU A 35 3.46 -0.86 15.28
CA GLU A 35 4.38 0.14 15.84
C GLU A 35 5.19 -0.43 17.02
N ALA A 36 4.57 -1.24 17.88
CA ALA A 36 5.26 -1.90 18.98
C ALA A 36 6.29 -2.94 18.47
N ALA A 37 5.93 -3.75 17.47
CA ALA A 37 6.84 -4.71 16.87
C ALA A 37 8.06 -4.02 16.24
N LEU A 38 7.84 -2.95 15.46
CA LEU A 38 8.91 -2.20 14.84
C LEU A 38 9.82 -1.50 15.87
N LEU A 39 9.25 -0.95 16.94
CA LEU A 39 10.03 -0.35 18.01
C LEU A 39 10.89 -1.40 18.74
N MET A 40 10.35 -2.60 18.96
CA MET A 40 11.09 -3.72 19.55
C MET A 40 12.25 -4.15 18.66
N ILE A 41 12.00 -4.40 17.36
CA ILE A 41 13.05 -4.73 16.39
C ILE A 41 14.11 -3.61 16.35
N LYS A 42 13.67 -2.34 16.42
CA LYS A 42 14.56 -1.18 16.46
C LYS A 42 15.56 -1.16 17.60
N ASN A 43 15.20 -1.78 18.71
CA ASN A 43 16.05 -1.84 19.89
C ASN A 43 16.63 -3.25 20.08
N HIS A 44 16.74 -4.02 18.99
CA HIS A 44 17.25 -5.39 18.98
C HIS A 44 16.54 -6.31 19.99
N LYS A 45 15.26 -6.06 20.23
CA LYS A 45 14.41 -6.89 21.09
C LYS A 45 13.69 -7.94 20.26
N LYS A 46 13.51 -9.12 20.87
CA LYS A 46 12.84 -10.24 20.22
C LYS A 46 11.36 -9.92 19.97
N VAL A 47 10.90 -10.20 18.77
CA VAL A 47 9.49 -10.20 18.37
C VAL A 47 9.19 -11.58 17.81
N ALA A 48 8.04 -12.14 18.15
CA ALA A 48 7.65 -13.45 17.62
C ALA A 48 7.30 -13.34 16.13
N ASP A 49 7.83 -14.25 15.31
CA ASP A 49 7.59 -14.30 13.87
C ASP A 49 6.10 -14.33 13.52
N SER A 50 5.28 -14.97 14.36
CA SER A 50 3.83 -15.04 14.20
C SER A 50 3.16 -13.66 14.14
N ILE A 51 3.70 -12.66 14.85
CA ILE A 51 3.19 -11.29 14.82
C ILE A 51 3.47 -10.65 13.46
N LEU A 52 4.70 -10.80 12.97
CA LEU A 52 5.10 -10.25 11.67
C LEU A 52 4.37 -10.95 10.53
N LEU A 53 4.23 -12.28 10.61
CA LEU A 53 3.45 -13.08 9.67
C LEU A 53 1.99 -12.63 9.63
N GLN A 54 1.37 -12.43 10.79
CA GLN A 54 -0.01 -11.93 10.87
C GLN A 54 -0.13 -10.54 10.22
N LEU A 55 0.77 -9.61 10.51
CA LEU A 55 0.76 -8.26 9.92
C LEU A 55 0.97 -8.31 8.40
N ALA A 56 1.96 -9.07 7.94
CA ALA A 56 2.25 -9.23 6.51
C ALA A 56 1.14 -9.98 5.74
N SER A 57 0.37 -10.84 6.41
CA SER A 57 -0.77 -11.51 5.78
C SER A 57 -1.89 -10.54 5.36
N LYS A 58 -2.00 -9.40 6.04
CA LYS A 58 -3.07 -8.41 5.82
C LYS A 58 -2.61 -7.36 4.80
N ASP A 59 -3.30 -7.27 3.66
CA ASP A 59 -3.01 -6.28 2.61
C ASP A 59 -2.93 -4.84 3.12
N LYS A 60 -3.70 -4.46 4.16
CA LYS A 60 -3.66 -3.10 4.71
C LYS A 60 -2.31 -2.78 5.39
N PHE A 61 -1.66 -3.78 5.97
CA PHE A 61 -0.47 -3.60 6.82
C PHE A 61 0.83 -4.05 6.16
N ARG A 62 0.76 -5.00 5.20
CA ARG A 62 1.94 -5.60 4.55
C ARG A 62 2.93 -4.57 3.99
N ALA A 63 2.48 -3.62 3.17
CA ALA A 63 3.32 -2.59 2.58
C ALA A 63 3.86 -1.59 3.62
N GLY A 64 3.07 -1.27 4.64
CA GLY A 64 3.51 -0.42 5.75
C GLY A 64 4.65 -1.08 6.54
N LEU A 65 4.51 -2.37 6.84
CA LEU A 65 5.54 -3.18 7.48
C LEU A 65 6.80 -3.26 6.61
N TYR A 66 6.64 -3.61 5.33
CA TYR A 66 7.75 -3.68 4.37
C TYR A 66 8.52 -2.36 4.31
N ASN A 67 7.83 -1.24 4.10
CA ASN A 67 8.47 0.07 3.98
C ASN A 67 9.27 0.46 5.22
N ARG A 68 8.72 0.18 6.41
CA ARG A 68 9.37 0.53 7.66
C ARG A 68 10.58 -0.35 7.94
N LEU A 69 10.49 -1.65 7.68
CA LEU A 69 11.65 -2.55 7.77
C LEU A 69 12.72 -2.21 6.73
N ALA A 70 12.33 -1.90 5.49
CA ALA A 70 13.25 -1.45 4.45
C ALA A 70 13.99 -0.16 4.84
N LEU A 71 13.26 0.83 5.37
CA LEU A 71 13.83 2.10 5.84
C LEU A 71 14.86 1.89 6.97
N LEU A 72 14.66 0.86 7.80
CA LEU A 72 15.52 0.53 8.92
C LEU A 72 16.65 -0.46 8.57
N GLY A 73 16.66 -0.99 7.34
CA GLY A 73 17.63 -1.99 6.91
C GLY A 73 17.40 -3.40 7.50
N TRP A 74 16.15 -3.74 7.85
CA TRP A 74 15.80 -4.98 8.57
C TRP A 74 14.79 -5.85 7.82
N LEU A 75 14.97 -5.96 6.51
CA LEU A 75 14.10 -6.81 5.69
C LEU A 75 14.19 -8.29 6.03
N ASP A 76 15.23 -8.74 6.72
CA ASP A 76 15.36 -10.13 7.21
C ASP A 76 14.23 -10.52 8.19
N TYR A 77 13.58 -9.55 8.84
CA TYR A 77 12.42 -9.78 9.69
C TYR A 77 11.11 -9.86 8.89
N PHE A 78 11.12 -9.48 7.61
CA PHE A 78 9.91 -9.50 6.81
C PHE A 78 9.58 -10.95 6.40
N PRO A 79 8.33 -11.43 6.61
CA PRO A 79 7.98 -12.80 6.27
C PRO A 79 8.09 -13.09 4.77
N GLN A 80 8.99 -14.02 4.40
CA GLN A 80 9.35 -14.30 3.01
C GLN A 80 8.14 -14.73 2.15
N THR A 81 7.16 -15.42 2.73
CA THR A 81 5.91 -15.82 2.05
C THR A 81 5.17 -14.65 1.40
N TYR A 82 5.33 -13.42 1.93
CA TYR A 82 4.68 -12.22 1.44
C TYR A 82 5.63 -11.27 0.70
N LEU A 83 6.91 -11.63 0.56
CA LEU A 83 7.94 -10.79 -0.04
C LEU A 83 8.02 -11.04 -1.56
N ASN A 84 6.97 -10.62 -2.26
CA ASN A 84 6.96 -10.61 -3.73
C ASN A 84 6.25 -9.36 -4.24
N GLN A 85 6.59 -8.96 -5.46
CA GLN A 85 6.11 -7.72 -6.06
C GLN A 85 4.59 -7.63 -6.13
N GLU A 86 3.89 -8.70 -6.53
CA GLU A 86 2.42 -8.69 -6.66
C GLU A 86 1.75 -8.42 -5.31
N MET A 87 2.14 -9.15 -4.26
CA MET A 87 1.55 -9.00 -2.93
C MET A 87 1.85 -7.63 -2.32
N ILE A 88 3.07 -7.10 -2.52
CA ILE A 88 3.43 -5.77 -2.02
C ILE A 88 2.73 -4.67 -2.82
N ALA A 89 2.69 -4.76 -4.15
CA ALA A 89 1.98 -3.83 -5.01
C ALA A 89 0.48 -3.78 -4.68
N ARG A 90 -0.15 -4.94 -4.52
CA ARG A 90 -1.54 -5.03 -4.06
C ARG A 90 -1.72 -4.31 -2.73
N SER A 91 -0.82 -4.53 -1.79
CA SER A 91 -0.86 -3.90 -0.47
C SER A 91 -0.72 -2.37 -0.54
N PHE A 92 0.18 -1.84 -1.37
CA PHE A 92 0.29 -0.39 -1.59
C PHE A 92 -1.03 0.22 -2.05
N MET A 93 -1.71 -0.45 -2.97
CA MET A 93 -3.00 0.02 -3.47
C MET A 93 -4.09 -0.06 -2.40
N VAL A 94 -4.18 -1.17 -1.67
CA VAL A 94 -5.16 -1.32 -0.58
C VAL A 94 -4.96 -0.27 0.51
N ALA A 95 -3.71 0.02 0.87
CA ALA A 95 -3.36 1.04 1.87
C ALA A 95 -3.76 2.47 1.48
N LYS A 96 -4.02 2.75 0.19
CA LYS A 96 -4.56 4.04 -0.28
C LYS A 96 -6.07 4.17 -0.09
N SER A 97 -6.79 3.10 0.25
CA SER A 97 -8.24 3.17 0.46
C SER A 97 -8.55 4.00 1.71
N THR A 98 -9.24 5.13 1.51
CA THR A 98 -9.78 5.98 2.59
C THR A 98 -11.13 5.48 3.09
N ALA A 99 -11.92 4.88 2.20
CA ALA A 99 -13.19 4.24 2.55
C ALA A 99 -12.94 2.88 3.23
N ASN A 100 -13.88 2.51 4.11
CA ASN A 100 -13.95 1.21 4.78
C ASN A 100 -13.48 0.07 3.84
N LYS A 101 -12.59 -0.76 4.38
CA LYS A 101 -12.00 -1.99 3.81
C LYS A 101 -12.62 -2.41 2.48
N LEU A 102 -11.82 -2.41 1.41
CA LEU A 102 -12.21 -2.99 0.12
C LEU A 102 -12.72 -4.43 0.33
N ASP A 103 -13.88 -4.76 -0.25
CA ASP A 103 -14.45 -6.11 -0.17
C ASP A 103 -13.55 -7.12 -0.90
N SER A 104 -13.21 -6.80 -2.16
CA SER A 104 -12.41 -7.69 -3.00
C SER A 104 -11.41 -6.90 -3.83
N VAL A 105 -10.23 -7.50 -4.02
CA VAL A 105 -9.15 -7.02 -4.88
C VAL A 105 -8.58 -8.21 -5.63
N VAL A 106 -8.52 -8.12 -6.96
CA VAL A 106 -8.08 -9.20 -7.84
C VAL A 106 -7.09 -8.64 -8.86
N PHE A 107 -5.96 -9.33 -9.02
CA PHE A 107 -4.96 -8.98 -10.03
C PHE A 107 -5.55 -9.11 -11.44
N LEU A 108 -5.21 -8.18 -12.33
CA LEU A 108 -5.63 -8.20 -13.74
C LEU A 108 -4.45 -8.51 -14.65
N SER A 109 -3.47 -7.60 -14.68
CA SER A 109 -2.29 -7.69 -15.53
C SER A 109 -1.20 -6.75 -15.01
N LYS A 110 -0.03 -6.80 -15.64
CA LYS A 110 1.06 -5.84 -15.44
C LYS A 110 1.53 -5.33 -16.80
N GLN A 111 1.84 -4.04 -16.88
CA GLN A 111 2.34 -3.42 -18.12
C GLN A 111 3.67 -2.71 -17.86
N PRO A 112 4.62 -2.72 -18.82
CA PRO A 112 5.86 -1.99 -18.70
C PRO A 112 5.58 -0.47 -18.67
N CYS A 113 6.32 0.24 -17.83
CA CYS A 113 6.23 1.69 -17.71
C CYS A 113 7.58 2.29 -17.36
N THR A 114 7.87 3.47 -17.91
CA THR A 114 9.01 4.28 -17.52
C THR A 114 8.54 5.64 -17.01
N PHE A 115 8.92 5.99 -15.79
CA PHE A 115 8.60 7.29 -15.19
C PHE A 115 9.72 7.74 -14.24
N ARG A 116 10.13 9.01 -14.33
CA ARG A 116 11.20 9.60 -13.48
C ARG A 116 12.46 8.73 -13.41
N ASN A 117 12.95 8.30 -14.57
CA ASN A 117 14.14 7.43 -14.75
C ASN A 117 14.03 6.04 -14.11
N LYS A 118 12.83 5.60 -13.73
CA LYS A 118 12.56 4.23 -13.30
C LYS A 118 11.79 3.49 -14.39
N SER A 119 12.34 2.37 -14.84
CA SER A 119 11.69 1.44 -15.76
C SER A 119 11.31 0.18 -15.02
N GLY A 120 10.10 -0.33 -15.27
CA GLY A 120 9.60 -1.49 -14.56
C GLY A 120 8.17 -1.80 -14.94
N MET A 121 7.45 -2.46 -14.03
CA MET A 121 6.10 -2.96 -14.23
C MET A 121 5.11 -2.21 -13.34
N VAL A 122 4.05 -1.67 -13.95
CA VAL A 122 2.86 -1.19 -13.23
C VAL A 122 1.89 -2.35 -13.09
N TYR A 123 1.39 -2.57 -11.88
CA TYR A 123 0.47 -3.66 -11.58
C TYR A 123 -0.97 -3.13 -11.55
N TYR A 124 -1.87 -3.84 -12.23
CA TYR A 124 -3.29 -3.51 -12.29
C TYR A 124 -4.13 -4.50 -11.53
N TYR A 125 -5.17 -3.98 -10.90
CA TYR A 125 -6.13 -4.74 -10.13
C TYR A 125 -7.54 -4.28 -10.49
N LYS A 126 -8.51 -5.19 -10.38
CA LYS A 126 -9.90 -4.79 -10.18
C LYS A 126 -10.21 -4.86 -8.69
N TYR A 127 -10.96 -3.88 -8.21
CA TYR A 127 -11.43 -3.84 -6.83
C TYR A 127 -12.90 -3.47 -6.75
N ARG A 128 -13.58 -3.86 -5.68
CA ARG A 128 -14.90 -3.37 -5.33
C ARG A 128 -14.95 -3.04 -3.84
N VAL A 129 -15.72 -2.03 -3.48
CA VAL A 129 -15.85 -1.59 -2.08
C VAL A 129 -16.86 -2.48 -1.35
N ASN A 130 -17.94 -2.87 -2.02
CA ASN A 130 -19.01 -3.70 -1.48
C ASN A 130 -19.19 -4.94 -2.37
N LYS A 131 -19.68 -6.05 -1.81
CA LYS A 131 -19.89 -7.31 -2.53
C LYS A 131 -20.75 -7.18 -3.80
N SER A 132 -21.78 -6.34 -3.75
CA SER A 132 -22.69 -6.09 -4.89
C SER A 132 -22.31 -4.86 -5.72
N GLY A 133 -21.20 -4.20 -5.40
CA GLY A 133 -20.77 -2.99 -6.10
C GLY A 133 -19.96 -3.30 -7.36
N ASP A 134 -19.88 -2.31 -8.25
CA ASP A 134 -19.13 -2.42 -9.49
C ASP A 134 -17.63 -2.66 -9.26
N TRP A 135 -17.04 -3.45 -10.14
CA TRP A 135 -15.60 -3.56 -10.26
C TRP A 135 -15.02 -2.25 -10.79
N LYS A 136 -14.03 -1.72 -10.09
CA LYS A 136 -13.28 -0.52 -10.42
C LYS A 136 -11.81 -0.85 -10.67
N ILE A 137 -11.14 -0.02 -11.44
CA ILE A 137 -9.74 -0.22 -11.83
C ILE A 137 -8.82 0.40 -10.78
N GLY A 138 -7.84 -0.37 -10.32
CA GLY A 138 -6.77 0.09 -9.45
C GLY A 138 -5.41 -0.14 -10.09
N LEU A 139 -4.47 0.73 -9.77
CA LEU A 139 -3.10 0.67 -10.24
C LEU A 139 -2.13 0.83 -9.07
N SER A 140 -1.03 0.10 -9.12
CA SER A 140 0.06 0.17 -8.13
C SER A 140 1.37 0.50 -8.84
N GLY A 141 2.21 1.27 -8.13
CA GLY A 141 3.50 1.83 -8.55
C GLY A 141 4.42 0.91 -9.37
N ILE A 142 5.47 1.52 -9.93
CA ILE A 142 6.44 0.84 -10.79
C ILE A 142 7.32 -0.06 -9.92
N GLN A 143 7.19 -1.37 -10.10
CA GLN A 143 8.12 -2.34 -9.52
C GLN A 143 9.25 -2.65 -10.51
N PRO A 144 10.47 -2.97 -10.05
CA PRO A 144 11.61 -3.24 -10.93
C PRO A 144 11.35 -4.43 -11.86
N ILE A 145 12.09 -4.49 -12.98
CA ILE A 145 12.04 -5.64 -13.90
C ILE A 145 12.53 -6.92 -13.20
N ASN A 146 13.50 -6.81 -12.31
CA ASN A 146 13.94 -7.91 -11.46
C ASN A 146 12.86 -8.21 -10.41
N GLU A 147 12.18 -9.36 -10.56
CA GLU A 147 11.05 -9.75 -9.69
C GLU A 147 11.45 -10.00 -8.22
N ASN A 148 12.75 -10.17 -7.95
CA ASN A 148 13.29 -10.30 -6.60
C ASN A 148 13.54 -8.96 -5.89
N GLU A 149 13.47 -7.85 -6.63
CA GLU A 149 13.58 -6.51 -6.09
C GLU A 149 12.21 -5.88 -5.92
N ILE A 150 12.04 -5.08 -4.87
CA ILE A 150 10.79 -4.41 -4.57
C ILE A 150 11.04 -2.93 -4.35
N ASP A 151 10.37 -2.12 -5.15
CA ASP A 151 10.39 -0.67 -5.07
C ASP A 151 9.25 -0.19 -4.16
N ASN A 152 9.57 0.71 -3.22
CA ASN A 152 8.63 1.26 -2.25
C ASN A 152 7.99 2.59 -2.67
N TYR A 153 8.33 3.12 -3.83
CA TYR A 153 7.78 4.36 -4.36
C TYR A 153 6.40 4.10 -4.98
N ASN A 154 5.41 4.79 -4.44
CA ASN A 154 4.00 4.60 -4.79
C ASN A 154 3.42 5.73 -5.67
N TRP A 155 4.25 6.38 -6.49
CA TRP A 155 3.85 7.54 -7.30
C TRP A 155 2.66 7.23 -8.21
N LEU A 156 2.67 6.05 -8.83
CA LEU A 156 1.60 5.57 -9.70
C LEU A 156 0.60 4.69 -8.95
N THR A 157 0.58 4.67 -7.62
CA THR A 157 -0.44 3.90 -6.89
C THR A 157 -1.71 4.73 -6.73
N GLN A 158 -2.84 4.20 -7.20
CA GLN A 158 -4.14 4.85 -7.13
C GLN A 158 -5.31 3.86 -7.22
N LEU A 159 -6.34 4.11 -6.41
CA LEU A 159 -7.69 3.60 -6.64
C LEU A 159 -8.39 4.59 -7.58
N THR A 160 -8.56 4.24 -8.86
CA THR A 160 -8.97 5.22 -9.89
C THR A 160 -10.42 5.70 -9.74
N GLY A 161 -11.26 4.92 -9.06
CA GLY A 161 -12.70 5.16 -8.99
C GLY A 161 -13.45 4.82 -10.28
N LYS A 162 -12.76 4.51 -11.39
CA LYS A 162 -13.38 4.20 -12.68
C LYS A 162 -13.85 2.75 -12.74
N THR A 163 -15.13 2.57 -13.08
CA THR A 163 -15.73 1.25 -13.31
C THR A 163 -15.09 0.56 -14.50
N LEU A 164 -14.76 -0.73 -14.33
CA LEU A 164 -14.28 -1.61 -15.37
C LEU A 164 -15.48 -2.03 -16.24
N LYS A 165 -15.48 -1.63 -17.50
CA LYS A 165 -16.58 -1.90 -18.44
C LYS A 165 -16.38 -3.25 -19.14
N GLU A 166 -17.43 -4.06 -19.22
CA GLU A 166 -17.36 -5.39 -19.87
C GLU A 166 -17.36 -5.30 -21.40
N ASN A 167 -17.90 -4.23 -21.98
CA ASN A 167 -18.03 -4.03 -23.42
C ASN A 167 -16.80 -3.35 -24.07
N GLU A 168 -15.74 -3.05 -23.31
CA GLU A 168 -14.51 -2.43 -23.80
C GLU A 168 -13.31 -3.33 -23.47
N LEU A 169 -12.34 -3.45 -24.38
CA LEU A 169 -11.11 -4.22 -24.13
C LEU A 169 -10.43 -3.76 -22.84
N VAL A 170 -10.20 -4.70 -21.91
CA VAL A 170 -9.64 -4.42 -20.58
C VAL A 170 -8.32 -3.65 -20.69
N GLU A 171 -7.38 -4.13 -21.51
CA GLU A 171 -6.07 -3.51 -21.70
C GLU A 171 -6.16 -2.03 -22.13
N LYS A 172 -7.11 -1.68 -23.00
CA LYS A 172 -7.34 -0.28 -23.42
C LYS A 172 -7.79 0.58 -22.23
N GLN A 173 -8.64 0.05 -21.36
CA GLN A 173 -9.08 0.74 -20.16
C GLN A 173 -7.93 0.95 -19.18
N LEU A 174 -7.08 -0.07 -18.97
CA LEU A 174 -5.92 -0.02 -18.09
C LEU A 174 -4.89 1.02 -18.57
N SER A 175 -4.52 1.00 -19.85
CA SER A 175 -3.57 1.95 -20.42
C SER A 175 -4.10 3.38 -20.36
N ARG A 176 -5.41 3.60 -20.57
CA ARG A 176 -6.05 4.91 -20.38
C ARG A 176 -5.89 5.42 -18.94
N GLN A 177 -6.09 4.57 -17.94
CA GLN A 177 -5.93 4.96 -16.53
C GLN A 177 -4.47 5.27 -16.17
N LEU A 178 -3.51 4.49 -16.68
CA LEU A 178 -2.09 4.77 -16.49
C LEU A 178 -1.69 6.11 -17.12
N LEU A 179 -2.10 6.37 -18.37
CA LEU A 179 -1.81 7.63 -19.05
C LEU A 179 -2.38 8.82 -18.27
N GLN A 180 -3.65 8.75 -17.85
CA GLN A 180 -4.26 9.79 -17.01
C GLN A 180 -3.44 10.08 -15.74
N LYS A 181 -3.01 9.02 -15.04
CA LYS A 181 -2.16 9.16 -13.84
C LYS A 181 -0.80 9.75 -14.15
N LEU A 182 -0.15 9.35 -15.25
CA LEU A 182 1.15 9.90 -15.64
C LEU A 182 1.04 11.38 -15.99
N PHE A 183 0.00 11.79 -16.73
CA PHE A 183 -0.24 13.19 -17.05
C PHE A 183 -0.50 14.01 -15.79
N SER A 184 -1.31 13.51 -14.85
CA SER A 184 -1.59 14.23 -13.59
C SER A 184 -0.34 14.48 -12.73
N LEU A 185 0.76 13.75 -12.96
CA LEU A 185 2.01 13.90 -12.22
C LEU A 185 3.05 14.78 -12.92
N ARG A 186 2.80 15.21 -14.17
CA ARG A 186 3.65 16.16 -14.89
C ARG A 186 3.20 17.58 -14.54
N LYS A 187 4.13 18.41 -14.06
CA LYS A 187 3.88 19.79 -13.58
C LYS A 187 3.15 20.68 -14.60
N SER A 188 3.23 20.39 -15.91
CA SER A 188 2.62 21.19 -16.98
C SER A 188 1.27 20.67 -17.49
N SER A 189 0.78 19.50 -17.03
CA SER A 189 -0.45 18.88 -17.55
C SER A 189 -1.63 18.92 -16.57
N ALA A 190 -1.42 19.42 -15.35
CA ALA A 190 -2.49 19.59 -14.37
C ALA A 190 -3.52 20.64 -14.81
N GLU A 191 -3.11 21.66 -15.58
CA GLU A 191 -4.02 22.71 -16.07
C GLU A 191 -4.98 22.19 -17.15
N PHE A 192 -4.55 21.27 -18.02
CA PHE A 192 -5.40 20.75 -19.11
C PHE A 192 -6.61 19.92 -18.63
N PHE A 193 -6.52 19.24 -17.49
CA PHE A 193 -7.64 18.47 -16.94
C PHE A 193 -8.44 19.21 -15.86
N MET A 194 -7.97 20.39 -15.41
CA MET A 194 -8.77 21.30 -14.59
C MET A 194 -9.82 22.04 -15.44
N ASP A 195 -9.57 22.18 -16.74
CA ASP A 195 -10.46 22.90 -17.67
C ASP A 195 -11.59 22.03 -18.26
N ASP A 196 -11.33 20.74 -18.51
CA ASP A 196 -12.30 19.83 -19.16
C ASP A 196 -13.38 19.22 -18.21
N GLY A 197 -13.42 19.63 -16.93
CA GLY A 197 -14.26 18.99 -15.90
C GLY A 197 -15.26 19.88 -15.16
N TYR A 198 -15.35 21.18 -15.44
CA TYR A 198 -16.13 22.14 -14.64
C TYR A 198 -17.08 23.05 -15.46
N TYR A 199 -17.66 22.53 -16.55
CA TYR A 199 -18.82 23.17 -17.19
C TYR A 199 -19.92 22.14 -17.48
N ASN A 200 -20.80 21.95 -16.51
CA ASN A 200 -22.24 21.76 -16.68
C ASN A 200 -22.85 21.29 -15.37
N TYR A 201 -23.33 22.23 -14.56
CA TYR A 201 -24.67 22.19 -13.97
C TYR A 201 -24.97 23.61 -13.45
N ASP A 202 -26.22 24.03 -13.65
CA ASP A 202 -26.84 25.26 -13.15
C ASP A 202 -26.58 26.57 -13.91
N ARG A 203 -27.18 26.67 -15.10
CA ARG A 203 -28.01 27.85 -15.45
C ARG A 203 -29.27 27.43 -16.19
N GLU A 204 -30.27 27.00 -15.43
CA GLU A 204 -31.67 27.22 -15.77
C GLU A 204 -32.41 27.61 -14.49
N ARG A 205 -32.41 28.92 -14.20
CA ARG A 205 -33.54 29.73 -13.71
C ARG A 205 -33.10 31.16 -13.46
#